data_AF-A0A1I5DXJ3-F1
#
_entry.id   AF-A0A1I5DXJ3-F1
#
_cell.length_a   1.000
_cell.length_b   1.000
_cell.length_c   1.000
_cell.angle_alpha   90.00
_cell.angle_beta   90.00
_cell.angle_gamma   90.00
#
_symmetry.space_group_name_H-M   'P 1'
#
loop_
_entity.id
_entity.type
_entity.pdbx_description
1 polymer ?
#
loop_
_entity_poly.entity_id
_entity_poly.type
_entity_poly.pdbx_seq_one_letter_code
_entity_poly.pdbx_strand_id
1 'polypeptide(L)'
;MKKLYKFFLPIVILALFFAPFIYRIVNGDIYYLEPSSPEGIQLYTRTNGFGFVSFSHVYIRYSFFNSKDTGIVFSEDDGPALYGENADYIIKWLDNNQVMISFKGNSYTGYRTEIIEY
;
A
#
# COMPACT_ATOMS: atom_id res chain seq x y z
N MET A 1 -14.52 -44.64 0.53
CA MET A 1 -14.21 -43.48 1.41
C MET A 1 -12.71 -43.22 1.62
N LYS A 2 -11.81 -44.22 1.70
CA LYS A 2 -10.36 -44.00 1.93
C LYS A 2 -9.59 -43.22 0.84
N LYS A 3 -10.08 -43.15 -0.41
CA LYS A 3 -9.37 -42.48 -1.52
C LYS A 3 -9.49 -40.95 -1.53
N LEU A 4 -10.58 -40.38 -1.01
CA LEU A 4 -10.77 -38.93 -0.93
C LEU A 4 -9.83 -38.26 0.09
N TYR A 5 -9.56 -38.94 1.22
CA TYR A 5 -8.65 -38.44 2.25
C TYR A 5 -7.19 -38.30 1.76
N LYS A 6 -6.80 -39.12 0.77
CA LYS A 6 -5.47 -39.08 0.15
C LYS A 6 -5.22 -37.78 -0.62
N PHE A 7 -6.26 -37.14 -1.14
CA PHE A 7 -6.16 -35.85 -1.83
C PHE A 7 -6.52 -34.67 -0.92
N PHE A 8 -7.31 -34.90 0.13
CA PHE A 8 -7.69 -33.88 1.08
C PHE A 8 -6.48 -33.29 1.83
N LEU A 9 -5.60 -34.13 2.36
CA LEU A 9 -4.41 -33.68 3.10
C LEU A 9 -3.46 -32.81 2.25
N PRO A 10 -3.05 -33.20 1.02
CA PRO A 10 -2.22 -32.35 0.19
C PRO A 10 -2.91 -31.06 -0.25
N ILE A 11 -4.24 -31.06 -0.45
CA ILE A 11 -5.00 -29.82 -0.76
C ILE A 11 -4.96 -28.85 0.44
N VAL A 12 -5.13 -29.34 1.67
CA VAL A 12 -5.06 -28.51 2.88
C VAL A 12 -3.64 -27.96 3.06
N ILE A 13 -2.60 -28.77 2.84
CA ILE A 13 -1.21 -28.31 2.90
C ILE A 13 -0.95 -27.23 1.84
N LEU A 14 -1.44 -27.44 0.60
CA LEU A 14 -1.33 -26.45 -0.47
C LEU A 14 -2.04 -25.14 -0.10
N ALA A 15 -3.26 -25.22 0.42
CA ALA A 15 -4.02 -24.05 0.86
C ALA A 15 -3.31 -23.28 1.98
N LEU A 16 -2.75 -23.98 2.98
CA LEU A 16 -1.98 -23.35 4.05
C LEU A 16 -0.68 -22.71 3.53
N PHE A 17 -0.03 -23.33 2.54
CA PHE A 17 1.19 -22.78 1.93
C PHE A 17 0.91 -21.49 1.14
N PHE A 18 -0.22 -21.44 0.42
CA PHE A 18 -0.60 -20.24 -0.35
C PHE A 18 -1.42 -19.22 0.46
N ALA A 19 -1.96 -19.56 1.63
CA ALA A 19 -2.76 -18.65 2.43
C ALA A 19 -2.05 -17.33 2.77
N PRO A 20 -0.76 -17.31 3.19
CA PRO A 20 -0.03 -16.06 3.42
C PRO A 20 0.13 -15.22 2.14
N PHE A 21 0.35 -15.89 1.00
CA PHE A 21 0.50 -15.24 -0.29
C PHE A 21 -0.82 -14.60 -0.76
N ILE A 22 -1.93 -15.33 -0.66
CA ILE A 22 -3.27 -14.81 -0.95
C ILE A 22 -3.63 -13.67 0.01
N TYR A 23 -3.32 -13.82 1.31
CA TYR A 23 -3.55 -12.79 2.31
C TYR A 23 -2.82 -11.49 1.95
N ARG A 24 -1.56 -11.58 1.51
CA ARG A 24 -0.77 -10.43 1.07
C ARG A 24 -1.36 -9.77 -0.17
N ILE A 25 -1.79 -10.56 -1.16
CA ILE A 25 -2.44 -10.03 -2.37
C ILE A 25 -3.73 -9.26 -2.03
N VAL A 26 -4.55 -9.82 -1.14
CA VAL A 26 -5.85 -9.24 -0.77
C VAL A 26 -5.72 -8.03 0.13
N ASN A 27 -4.84 -8.07 1.13
CA ASN A 27 -4.70 -7.00 2.12
C ASN A 27 -3.66 -5.95 1.75
N GLY A 28 -2.81 -6.27 0.77
CA GLY A 28 -1.72 -5.43 0.32
C GLY A 28 -0.57 -5.29 1.32
N ASP A 29 0.57 -4.82 0.82
CA ASP A 29 1.70 -4.44 1.67
C ASP A 29 1.51 -3.01 2.16
N ILE A 30 1.75 -2.77 3.46
CA ILE A 30 1.62 -1.46 4.09
C ILE A 30 3.02 -0.88 4.33
N TYR A 31 3.26 0.33 3.84
CA TYR A 31 4.50 1.07 4.07
C TYR A 31 4.18 2.46 4.60
N TYR A 32 4.72 2.79 5.77
CA TYR A 32 4.57 4.12 6.35
C TYR A 32 5.54 5.08 5.67
N LEU A 33 5.04 6.26 5.31
CA LEU A 33 5.82 7.30 4.65
C LEU A 33 6.38 8.27 5.68
N GLU A 34 7.54 8.83 5.38
CA GLU A 34 8.22 9.82 6.22
C GLU A 34 8.27 11.21 5.56
N PRO A 35 8.26 12.30 6.36
CA PRO A 35 8.18 12.33 7.82
C PRO A 35 6.75 12.12 8.33
N SER A 36 6.63 11.56 9.54
CA SER A 36 5.34 11.51 10.25
C SER A 36 4.82 12.91 10.58
N SER A 37 3.49 13.05 10.69
CA SER A 37 2.89 14.32 11.12
C SER A 37 3.32 14.68 12.53
N PRO A 38 3.49 15.99 12.83
CA PRO A 38 3.67 16.45 14.21
C PRO A 38 2.48 16.11 15.12
N GLU A 39 1.27 15.91 14.59
CA GLU A 39 0.06 15.62 15.39
C GLU A 39 -0.24 14.13 15.54
N GLY A 40 0.74 13.25 15.24
CA GLY A 40 0.58 11.79 15.38
C GLY A 40 -0.19 11.12 14.24
N ILE A 41 -0.51 11.87 13.19
CA ILE A 41 -1.12 11.38 11.96
C ILE A 41 -0.04 10.70 11.10
N GLN A 42 -0.34 9.51 10.60
CA GLN A 42 0.59 8.73 9.79
C GLN A 42 0.09 8.62 8.36
N LEU A 43 0.98 8.87 7.41
CA LEU A 43 0.76 8.52 6.02
C LEU A 43 1.28 7.11 5.79
N TYR A 44 0.49 6.29 5.11
CA TYR A 44 0.97 5.00 4.65
C TYR A 44 0.44 4.72 3.24
N THR A 45 1.24 4.02 2.46
CA THR A 45 0.78 3.42 1.21
C THR A 45 0.35 2.00 1.47
N ARG A 46 -0.68 1.57 0.75
CA ARG A 46 -1.00 0.16 0.61
C ARG A 46 -1.00 -0.21 -0.85
N THR A 47 -0.28 -1.27 -1.20
CA THR A 47 -0.28 -1.82 -2.55
C THR A 47 -0.99 -3.16 -2.55
N ASN A 48 -2.10 -3.23 -3.28
CA ASN A 48 -2.86 -4.45 -3.48
C ASN A 48 -2.56 -4.98 -4.88
N GLY A 49 -2.41 -6.30 -5.04
CA GLY A 49 -2.21 -6.94 -6.34
C GLY A 49 -0.93 -7.77 -6.47
N PHE A 50 -0.68 -8.28 -7.67
CA PHE A 50 0.47 -9.13 -8.00
C PHE A 50 0.93 -8.91 -9.44
N GLY A 51 2.22 -8.59 -9.63
CA GLY A 51 2.78 -8.32 -10.95
C GLY A 51 2.15 -7.10 -11.61
N PHE A 52 1.80 -7.21 -12.90
CA PHE A 52 1.17 -6.17 -13.72
C PHE A 52 -0.32 -5.90 -13.39
N VAL A 53 -0.73 -6.03 -12.12
CA VAL A 53 -2.10 -5.68 -11.66
C VAL A 53 -2.06 -5.12 -10.24
N SER A 54 -0.99 -4.40 -9.89
CA SER A 54 -0.86 -3.72 -8.61
C SER A 54 -1.54 -2.36 -8.65
N PHE A 55 -2.22 -1.96 -7.59
CA PHE A 55 -2.62 -0.57 -7.41
C PHE A 55 -2.15 -0.13 -6.04
N SER A 56 -1.51 1.03 -5.98
CA SER A 56 -1.15 1.64 -4.71
C SER A 56 -2.12 2.76 -4.38
N HIS A 57 -2.40 2.91 -3.10
CA HIS A 57 -3.22 3.99 -2.55
C HIS A 57 -2.50 4.62 -1.37
N VAL A 58 -2.56 5.93 -1.24
CA VAL A 58 -2.13 6.63 -0.02
C VAL A 58 -3.32 6.73 0.93
N TYR A 59 -3.07 6.35 2.18
CA TYR A 59 -4.00 6.41 3.28
C TYR A 59 -3.49 7.35 4.36
N ILE A 60 -4.43 8.00 5.03
CA ILE A 60 -4.18 8.80 6.23
C ILE A 60 -4.71 8.05 7.44
N ARG A 61 -3.83 7.86 8.42
CA ARG A 61 -4.14 7.20 9.67
C ARG A 61 -4.09 8.18 10.83
N TYR A 62 -5.23 8.39 11.47
CA TYR A 62 -5.35 9.23 12.67
C TYR A 62 -4.98 8.45 13.95
N SER A 63 -5.22 7.13 13.95
CA SER A 63 -4.82 6.23 15.03
C SER A 63 -4.68 4.80 14.50
N PHE A 64 -4.09 3.89 15.28
CA PHE A 64 -3.90 2.50 14.86
C PHE A 64 -5.20 1.82 14.36
N PHE A 65 -6.36 2.26 14.85
CA PHE A 65 -7.67 1.71 14.51
C PHE A 65 -8.51 2.59 13.58
N ASN A 66 -8.04 3.79 13.23
CA ASN A 66 -8.79 4.73 12.41
C ASN A 66 -7.96 5.22 11.22
N SER A 67 -8.24 4.66 10.05
CA SER A 67 -7.65 5.05 8.77
C SER A 67 -8.74 5.47 7.80
N LYS A 68 -8.51 6.57 7.08
CA LYS A 68 -9.34 7.02 5.97
C LYS A 68 -8.56 6.83 4.66
N ASP A 69 -9.21 6.24 3.67
CA ASP A 69 -8.67 6.23 2.31
C ASP A 69 -8.75 7.65 1.75
N THR A 70 -7.61 8.19 1.35
CA THR A 70 -7.53 9.54 0.83
C THR A 70 -7.01 9.49 -0.60
N GLY A 71 -7.92 9.18 -1.51
CA GLY A 71 -8.06 9.73 -2.86
C GLY A 71 -6.96 9.51 -3.90
N ILE A 72 -5.69 9.32 -3.52
CA ILE A 72 -4.62 9.17 -4.50
C ILE A 72 -4.47 7.69 -4.82
N VAL A 73 -5.09 7.31 -5.94
CA VAL A 73 -4.85 6.04 -6.61
C VAL A 73 -3.68 6.23 -7.57
N PHE A 74 -2.65 5.43 -7.39
CA PHE A 74 -1.46 5.43 -8.23
C PHE A 74 -1.63 4.43 -9.38
N SER A 75 -0.93 4.67 -10.48
CA SER A 75 -0.92 3.71 -11.59
C SER A 75 -0.13 2.46 -11.22
N GLU A 76 -0.22 1.44 -12.06
CA GLU A 76 0.10 0.06 -11.75
C GLU A 76 1.52 -0.17 -11.21
N ASP A 77 2.46 0.64 -11.68
CA ASP A 77 3.89 0.55 -11.40
C ASP A 77 4.44 1.71 -10.55
N ASP A 78 3.57 2.61 -10.08
CA ASP A 78 4.00 3.81 -9.34
C ASP A 78 4.12 3.57 -7.84
N GLY A 79 3.57 2.47 -7.33
CA GLY A 79 3.69 2.09 -5.93
C GLY A 79 5.12 2.15 -5.39
N PRO A 80 6.09 1.49 -6.04
CA PRO A 80 7.48 1.53 -5.64
C PRO A 80 8.11 2.93 -5.56
N ALA A 81 7.52 3.95 -6.20
CA ALA A 81 8.01 5.32 -6.07
C ALA A 81 7.74 5.92 -4.68
N LEU A 82 6.82 5.34 -3.91
CA LEU A 82 6.50 5.74 -2.53
C LEU A 82 7.07 4.78 -1.49
N TYR A 83 7.49 3.57 -1.89
CA TYR A 83 8.07 2.59 -0.99
C TYR A 83 9.10 1.71 -1.69
N GLY A 84 10.21 1.40 -1.00
CA GLY A 84 11.29 0.57 -1.54
C GLY A 84 12.58 1.35 -1.79
N GLU A 85 13.61 0.67 -2.28
CA GLU A 85 14.98 1.23 -2.40
C GLU A 85 15.08 2.41 -3.37
N ASN A 86 14.18 2.49 -4.34
CA ASN A 86 14.12 3.57 -5.32
C ASN A 86 12.98 4.56 -5.06
N ALA A 87 12.45 4.59 -3.83
CA ALA A 87 11.38 5.51 -3.48
C ALA A 87 11.88 6.95 -3.62
N ASP A 88 11.19 7.73 -4.43
CA ASP A 88 11.53 9.11 -4.76
C ASP A 88 10.28 9.97 -4.56
N TYR A 89 10.10 10.37 -3.30
CA TYR A 89 8.97 11.16 -2.87
C TYR A 89 9.37 12.20 -1.84
N ILE A 90 8.55 13.23 -1.72
CA ILE A 90 8.69 14.34 -0.79
C ILE A 90 7.34 14.52 -0.10
N ILE A 91 7.35 14.48 1.22
CA ILE A 91 6.18 14.79 2.05
C ILE A 91 6.44 16.10 2.78
N LYS A 92 5.44 16.99 2.71
CA LYS A 92 5.44 18.25 3.45
C LYS A 92 4.08 18.48 4.09
N TRP A 93 4.05 18.44 5.41
CA TRP A 93 2.91 18.90 6.20
C TRP A 93 2.81 20.42 6.05
N LEU A 94 1.72 20.88 5.44
CA LEU A 94 1.50 22.30 5.17
C LEU A 94 0.90 23.00 6.40
N ASP A 95 -0.04 22.32 7.04
CA ASP A 95 -0.70 22.71 8.28
C ASP A 95 -1.26 21.46 8.98
N ASN A 96 -2.23 21.65 9.89
CA ASN A 96 -2.84 20.59 10.68
C ASN A 96 -3.90 19.77 9.92
N ASN A 97 -4.21 20.14 8.67
CA ASN A 97 -5.29 19.56 7.87
C ASN A 97 -4.85 19.22 6.44
N GLN A 98 -3.68 19.68 6.00
CA GLN A 98 -3.20 19.51 4.64
C GLN A 98 -1.78 18.97 4.61
N VAL A 99 -1.60 17.96 3.76
CA VAL A 99 -0.28 17.41 3.44
C VAL A 99 -0.07 17.38 1.96
N MET A 100 1.10 17.85 1.54
CA MET A 100 1.56 17.77 0.17
C MET A 100 2.41 16.53 0.01
N ILE A 101 2.12 15.74 -1.01
CA ILE A 101 2.91 14.59 -1.43
C ILE A 101 3.34 14.82 -2.87
N SER A 102 4.64 14.87 -3.10
CA SER A 102 5.23 14.86 -4.44
C SER A 102 5.96 13.57 -4.64
N PHE A 103 5.80 12.91 -5.78
CA PHE A 103 6.47 11.64 -6.07
C PHE A 103 6.82 11.52 -7.55
N LYS A 104 7.87 10.75 -7.84
CA LYS A 104 8.31 10.46 -9.21
C LYS A 104 8.03 9.00 -9.54
N GLY A 105 6.80 8.73 -9.97
CA GLY A 105 6.43 7.43 -10.52
C GLY A 105 7.10 7.14 -11.86
N ASN A 106 7.18 5.87 -12.23
CA ASN A 106 7.87 5.40 -13.43
C ASN A 106 7.15 5.87 -14.72
N SER A 107 5.84 6.10 -14.61
CA SER A 107 4.97 6.55 -15.71
C SER A 107 4.95 8.07 -15.92
N TYR A 108 5.60 8.87 -15.07
CA TYR A 108 5.56 10.34 -15.16
C TYR A 108 6.87 10.91 -15.70
N THR A 109 6.75 11.94 -16.51
CA THR A 109 7.89 12.69 -17.06
C THR A 109 8.61 13.55 -15.99
N GLY A 110 7.98 13.78 -14.84
CA GLY A 110 8.50 14.54 -13.71
C GLY A 110 7.76 14.18 -12.42
N TYR A 111 7.98 14.97 -11.37
CA TYR A 111 7.22 14.80 -10.13
C TYR A 111 5.75 15.11 -10.35
N ARG A 112 4.89 14.25 -9.81
CA ARG A 112 3.47 14.53 -9.62
C ARG A 112 3.27 14.97 -8.18
N THR A 113 2.59 16.09 -7.99
CA THR A 113 2.30 16.67 -6.68
C THR A 113 0.81 16.64 -6.43
N GLU A 114 0.42 16.16 -5.26
CA GLU A 114 -0.96 16.10 -4.79
C GLU A 114 -1.04 16.70 -3.38
N ILE A 115 -2.12 17.40 -3.08
CA ILE A 115 -2.42 17.91 -1.75
C ILE A 115 -3.61 17.13 -1.22
N ILE A 116 -3.46 16.56 -0.04
CA ILE A 116 -4.48 15.75 0.61
C ILE A 116 -4.98 16.50 1.83
N GLU A 117 -6.31 16.63 1.93
CA GLU A 117 -6.99 17.12 3.12
C GLU A 117 -7.36 15.96 4.06
N TYR A 118 -7.16 16.17 5.36
CA TYR A 118 -7.44 15.20 6.41
C TYR A 118 -8.03 15.79 7.68
#